data_AF-A0A6P0Z0L9-F1
#
_entry.id   AF-A0A6P0Z0L9-F1
#
_cell.length_a   1.000
_cell.length_b   1.000
_cell.length_c   1.000
_cell.angle_alpha   90.00
_cell.angle_beta   90.00
_cell.angle_gamma   90.00
#
_symmetry.space_group_name_H-M   'P 1'
#
loop_
_entity.id
_entity.type
_entity.pdbx_description
1 polymer ?
#
loop_
_entity_poly.entity_id
_entity_poly.type
_entity_poly.pdbx_seq_one_letter_code
_entity_poly.pdbx_strand_id
1 'polypeptide(L)'
;MQLPLLLDIDVEMPEFSGLDLCQVVRNEPRWQDLPVIFLSAHTDAKTVQQVFTVGADDYVQKPIVGPELIARVLNRIERSQLRRRISVVDTLFKI
;
A
#
# COMPACT_ATOMS: atom_id res chain seq x y z
N MET A 1 8.91 7.95 -17.65
CA MET A 1 9.30 7.32 -16.37
C MET A 1 8.24 6.29 -16.00
N GLN A 2 8.63 5.08 -15.62
CA GLN A 2 7.72 4.00 -15.23
C GLN A 2 7.21 4.27 -13.80
N LEU A 3 5.88 4.24 -13.60
CA LEU A 3 5.30 4.37 -12.26
C LEU A 3 5.43 3.02 -11.52
N PRO A 4 5.74 3.02 -10.22
CA PRO A 4 5.74 1.79 -9.42
C PRO A 4 4.35 1.14 -9.42
N LEU A 5 4.31 -0.18 -9.30
CA LEU A 5 3.06 -0.95 -9.23
C LEU A 5 2.58 -1.18 -7.80
N LEU A 6 3.49 -1.08 -6.83
CA LEU A 6 3.28 -1.27 -5.41
C LEU A 6 4.45 -0.59 -4.66
N LEU A 7 4.20 -0.17 -3.43
CA LEU A 7 5.18 0.33 -2.49
C LEU A 7 5.20 -0.59 -1.25
N ASP A 8 6.35 -1.16 -0.94
CA ASP A 8 6.61 -1.81 0.34
C ASP A 8 7.28 -0.85 1.32
N ILE A 9 6.86 -0.89 2.59
CA ILE A 9 7.31 0.02 3.64
C ILE A 9 7.61 -0.79 4.91
N ASP A 10 8.69 -0.46 5.64
CA ASP A 10 8.84 -0.90 7.04
C ASP A 10 8.31 0.19 7.98
N VAL A 11 7.73 -0.20 9.11
CA VAL A 11 7.30 0.74 10.16
C VAL A 11 8.51 1.50 10.70
N GLU A 12 9.61 0.78 10.95
CA GLU A 12 10.86 1.34 11.45
C GLU A 12 11.78 1.65 10.27
N MET A 13 12.07 2.92 10.04
CA MET A 13 13.09 3.35 9.09
C MET A 13 14.05 4.36 9.75
N PRO A 14 15.30 4.49 9.29
CA PRO A 14 16.31 5.26 10.01
C PRO A 14 16.04 6.77 10.16
N GLU A 15 15.38 7.38 9.16
CA GLU A 15 15.25 8.84 9.08
C GLU A 15 13.83 9.36 9.35
N PHE A 16 12.80 8.59 9.00
CA PHE A 16 11.40 8.97 9.12
C PHE A 16 10.54 7.73 9.36
N SER A 17 9.34 7.90 9.92
CA SER A 17 8.45 6.77 10.15
C SER A 17 7.85 6.27 8.83
N GLY A 18 7.77 4.96 8.65
CA GLY A 18 7.01 4.39 7.54
C GLY A 18 5.53 4.78 7.57
N LEU A 19 4.98 5.01 8.77
CA LEU A 19 3.62 5.51 8.95
C LEU A 19 3.44 6.92 8.36
N ASP A 20 4.39 7.81 8.62
CA ASP A 20 4.38 9.18 8.08
C ASP A 20 4.52 9.16 6.55
N LEU A 21 5.42 8.32 6.02
CA LEU A 21 5.55 8.13 4.57
C LEU A 21 4.23 7.66 3.95
N CYS A 22 3.58 6.66 4.54
CA CYS A 22 2.29 6.16 4.05
C CYS A 22 1.24 7.28 4.04
N GLN A 23 1.17 8.09 5.11
CA GLN A 23 0.25 9.22 5.17
C GLN A 23 0.54 10.27 4.09
N VAL A 24 1.82 10.58 3.80
CA VAL A 24 2.19 11.47 2.69
C VAL A 24 1.75 10.89 1.34
N VAL A 25 2.02 9.59 1.11
CA VAL A 25 1.62 8.90 -0.13
C VAL A 25 0.10 8.93 -0.34
N ARG A 26 -0.68 8.77 0.73
CA ARG A 26 -2.15 8.82 0.68
C ARG A 26 -2.72 10.21 0.46
N ASN A 27 -1.99 11.26 0.84
CA ASN A 27 -2.40 12.64 0.62
C ASN A 27 -1.96 13.21 -0.74
N GLU A 28 -1.12 12.49 -1.49
CA GLU A 28 -0.70 12.89 -2.84
C GLU A 28 -1.61 12.24 -3.90
N PRO A 29 -2.45 13.02 -4.62
CA PRO A 29 -3.42 12.47 -5.59
C PRO A 29 -2.79 11.59 -6.66
N ARG A 30 -1.53 11.86 -7.03
CA ARG A 30 -0.80 11.02 -7.98
C ARG A 30 -0.59 9.59 -7.49
N TRP A 31 -0.48 9.38 -6.17
CA TRP A 31 -0.12 8.11 -5.55
C TRP A 31 -1.23 7.50 -4.69
N GLN A 32 -2.36 8.17 -4.53
CA GLN A 32 -3.46 7.73 -3.66
C GLN A 32 -3.89 6.26 -3.91
N ASP A 33 -3.84 5.81 -5.17
CA ASP A 33 -4.25 4.46 -5.61
C ASP A 33 -3.09 3.44 -5.74
N LEU A 34 -1.85 3.86 -5.43
CA LEU A 34 -0.69 2.98 -5.39
C LEU A 34 -0.85 2.00 -4.22
N PRO A 35 -0.83 0.67 -4.45
CA PRO A 35 -0.88 -0.29 -3.35
C PRO A 35 0.27 -0.10 -2.38
N VAL A 36 -0.03 -0.05 -1.07
CA VAL A 36 0.98 0.04 0.00
C VAL A 36 0.89 -1.19 0.89
N ILE A 37 2.01 -1.91 1.02
CA ILE A 37 2.14 -3.06 1.92
C ILE A 37 3.21 -2.77 2.96
N PHE A 38 2.88 -3.00 4.23
CA PHE A 38 3.88 -2.93 5.29
C PHE A 38 4.53 -4.29 5.51
N LEU A 39 5.86 -4.31 5.59
CA LEU A 39 6.67 -5.47 5.92
C LEU A 39 7.44 -5.17 7.20
N SER A 40 6.98 -5.65 8.36
CA SER A 40 7.58 -5.25 9.64
C SER A 40 7.70 -6.38 10.65
N ALA A 41 8.65 -6.23 11.57
CA ALA A 41 8.88 -7.18 12.67
C ALA A 41 7.92 -6.97 13.85
N HIS A 42 7.22 -5.84 13.90
CA HIS A 42 6.23 -5.56 14.93
C HIS A 42 5.09 -6.58 14.89
N THR A 43 4.61 -6.98 16.06
CA THR A 43 3.56 -8.00 16.19
C THR A 43 2.39 -7.51 17.04
N ASP A 44 2.53 -6.35 17.67
CA ASP A 44 1.51 -5.81 18.54
C ASP A 44 0.34 -5.25 17.73
N ALA A 45 -0.87 -5.51 18.22
CA ALA A 45 -2.10 -5.13 17.54
C ALA A 45 -2.23 -3.61 17.34
N LYS A 46 -1.61 -2.80 18.21
CA LYS A 46 -1.67 -1.34 18.14
C LYS A 46 -0.90 -0.84 16.92
N THR A 47 0.32 -1.33 16.68
CA THR A 47 1.11 -0.99 15.49
C THR A 47 0.39 -1.41 14.21
N VAL A 48 -0.15 -2.63 14.18
CA VAL A 48 -0.92 -3.12 13.02
C VAL A 48 -2.15 -2.24 12.77
N GLN A 49 -2.88 -1.85 13.82
CA GLN A 49 -4.00 -0.91 13.70
C GLN A 49 -3.56 0.45 13.17
N GLN A 50 -2.44 1.01 13.63
CA GLN A 50 -1.92 2.28 13.16
C GLN A 50 -1.56 2.23 11.68
N VAL A 51 -0.90 1.15 11.22
CA VAL A 51 -0.57 0.92 9.80
C VAL A 51 -1.82 1.00 8.92
N PHE A 52 -2.89 0.30 9.29
CA PHE A 52 -4.14 0.36 8.51
C PHE A 52 -4.84 1.72 8.62
N THR A 53 -4.74 2.38 9.78
CA THR A 53 -5.33 3.71 10.01
C THR A 53 -4.70 4.77 9.09
N VAL A 54 -3.40 4.70 8.82
CA VAL A 54 -2.71 5.60 7.87
C VAL A 54 -2.91 5.20 6.40
N GLY A 55 -3.74 4.20 6.13
CA GLY A 55 -4.20 3.85 4.79
C GLY A 55 -3.40 2.75 4.09
N ALA A 56 -2.63 1.92 4.80
CA ALA A 56 -2.01 0.75 4.17
C ALA A 56 -3.06 -0.23 3.61
N ASP A 57 -2.73 -0.92 2.51
CA ASP A 57 -3.60 -1.94 1.92
C ASP A 57 -3.36 -3.33 2.52
N ASP A 58 -2.16 -3.61 3.05
CA ASP A 58 -1.82 -4.90 3.66
C ASP A 58 -0.66 -4.76 4.67
N TYR A 59 -0.54 -5.75 5.54
CA TYR A 59 0.53 -5.89 6.53
C TYR A 59 1.03 -7.33 6.54
N VAL A 60 2.34 -7.52 6.39
CA VAL A 60 3.00 -8.82 6.46
C VAL A 60 4.06 -8.76 7.55
N GLN A 61 3.88 -9.64 8.53
CA GLN A 61 4.82 -9.78 9.62
C GLN A 61 6.09 -10.48 9.14
N LYS A 62 7.26 -9.98 9.56
CA LYS A 62 8.54 -10.68 9.39
C LYS A 62 8.63 -11.82 10.43
N PRO A 63 9.22 -12.98 10.08
CA PRO A 63 9.91 -13.29 8.83
C PRO A 63 8.95 -13.57 7.66
N ILE A 64 9.33 -13.09 6.48
CA ILE A 64 8.50 -13.17 5.27
C ILE A 64 8.50 -14.60 4.72
N VAL A 65 7.31 -15.12 4.44
CA VAL A 65 7.13 -16.35 3.64
C VAL A 65 6.92 -15.96 2.19
N GLY A 66 7.89 -16.28 1.32
CA GLY A 66 7.90 -15.85 -0.09
C GLY A 66 6.62 -16.12 -0.87
N PRO A 67 6.08 -17.36 -0.86
CA PRO A 67 4.81 -17.67 -1.54
C PRO A 67 3.62 -16.84 -1.04
N GLU A 68 3.54 -16.57 0.26
CA GLU A 68 2.48 -15.75 0.84
C GLU A 68 2.60 -14.30 0.37
N LEU A 69 3.81 -13.72 0.43
CA LEU A 69 4.05 -12.36 0.00
C LEU A 69 3.73 -12.17 -1.49
N ILE A 70 4.13 -13.11 -2.35
CA ILE A 70 3.83 -13.07 -3.79
C ILE A 70 2.32 -13.05 -4.01
N ALA A 71 1.57 -13.94 -3.35
CA ALA A 71 0.11 -13.97 -3.47
C ALA A 71 -0.53 -12.65 -3.03
N ARG A 72 -0.07 -12.06 -1.92
CA ARG A 72 -0.55 -10.76 -1.41
C ARG A 72 -0.25 -9.62 -2.37
N VAL A 73 0.99 -9.52 -2.85
CA VAL A 73 1.44 -8.50 -3.82
C VAL A 73 0.61 -8.56 -5.10
N LEU A 74 0.47 -9.73 -5.70
CA LEU A 74 -0.31 -9.90 -6.94
C LEU A 74 -1.78 -9.50 -6.75
N ASN A 75 -2.40 -9.96 -5.65
CA ASN A 75 -3.77 -9.58 -5.31
C ASN A 75 -3.96 -8.06 -5.15
N ARG A 76 -2.96 -7.36 -4.60
CA ARG A 76 -3.02 -5.91 -4.40
C ARG A 76 -2.80 -5.13 -5.69
N ILE A 77 -1.88 -5.57 -6.54
CA ILE A 77 -1.66 -4.99 -7.88
C ILE A 77 -2.91 -5.15 -8.74
N GLU A 78 -3.48 -6.35 -8.81
CA GLU A 78 -4.68 -6.64 -9.61
C GLU A 78 -5.86 -5.75 -9.19
N ARG A 79 -6.11 -5.64 -7.88
CA ARG A 79 -7.16 -4.76 -7.34
C ARG A 79 -6.96 -3.29 -7.69
N SER A 80 -5.73 -2.77 -7.62
CA SER A 80 -5.42 -1.39 -8.02
C SER A 80 -5.62 -1.16 -9.52
N GLN A 81 -5.26 -2.13 -10.36
CA GLN A 81 -5.49 -2.04 -11.81
C GLN A 81 -6.98 -2.03 -12.15
N LEU A 82 -7.79 -2.88 -11.50
CA LEU A 82 -9.24 -2.90 -11.67
C LEU A 82 -9.89 -1.58 -11.24
N ARG A 83 -9.51 -1.03 -10.08
CA ARG A 83 -9.99 0.28 -9.60
C ARG A 83 -9.67 1.40 -10.59
N ARG A 84 -8.43 1.44 -11.10
CA ARG A 84 -8.02 2.42 -12.12
C ARG A 84 -8.85 2.30 -13.39
N ARG A 85 -9.11 1.09 -13.87
CA ARG A 85 -9.97 0.88 -15.06
C ARG A 85 -11.39 1.41 -14.85
N ILE A 86 -11.99 1.23 -13.68
CA ILE A 86 -13.33 1.75 -13.37
C ILE A 86 -13.35 3.28 -13.30
N SER A 87 -12.34 3.90 -12.65
CA SER A 87 -12.26 5.36 -12.52
C SER A 87 -12.19 6.10 -13.87
N VAL A 88 -11.58 5.48 -14.88
CA VAL A 88 -11.52 6.01 -16.25
C VAL A 88 -12.92 6.02 -16.88
N VAL A 89 -13.73 4.99 -16.63
CA VAL A 89 -15.08 4.89 -17.18
C VAL A 89 -16.00 5.98 -16.60
N ASP A 90 -15.96 6.21 -15.29
CA ASP A 90 -16.75 7.27 -14.64
C ASP A 90 -16.40 8.69 -15.11
N THR A 91 -15.14 8.92 -15.48
CA THR A 91 -14.69 10.22 -16.00
C THR A 91 -15.17 10.43 -17.44
N LEU A 92 -15.31 9.36 -18.24
CA LEU A 92 -15.77 9.44 -19.63
C LEU A 92 -17.29 9.67 -19.76
N PHE A 93 -18.08 9.33 -18.73
CA PHE A 93 -19.52 9.56 -18.70
C PHE A 93 -19.96 10.87 -18.02
N LYS A 94 -19.02 11.64 -17.46
CA LYS A 94 -19.25 13.04 -17.05
C LYS A 94 -19.04 13.96 -18.26
N ILE A 95 -20.02 13.99 -19.16
CA ILE A 95 -20.19 15.04 -20.19
C ILE A 95 -21.38 15.91 -19.77
#